data_AF-A0A8I2YCU1-F1
#
_entry.id   AF-A0A8I2YCU1-F1
#
_cell.length_a   1.000
_cell.length_b   1.000
_cell.length_c   1.000
_cell.angle_alpha   90.00
_cell.angle_beta   90.00
_cell.angle_gamma   90.00
#
_symmetry.space_group_name_H-M   'P 1'
#
loop_
_entity.id
_entity.type
_entity.pdbx_description
1 polymer ?
#
loop_
_entity_poly.entity_id
_entity_poly.type
_entity_poly.pdbx_seq_one_letter_code
_entity_poly.pdbx_strand_id
1 'polypeptide(L)'
;MFEKKLEDLIAKYTRSKDALFRPLKNAPDTVVHDSTKTFVTVVSKIGSAGVDAYRIRSYPRPLHDINPAPCGHKWTIFEGARATCAVPLYLSPLNIQVGHTMFTFQDAGYSGFNNPAKVALDEAEKTFSPDATITLVTLGTGLRSLVYGGEDGWGNNKQVDDEHIDRLALQILANVGKLGSIIQDTPQVARRVAKQLLEVANDTEISHLHMHERFKRQGQRHNYYRFNPPRGLGDIELTDYRQEATISDITYAWLKSPDGQFTITSAVETMRVREALAHCDLRANSLLRTTESLALQIKAGNLVRLDLMALKTLSRVPQTYSTLLADCQ
;
A
#
# COMPACT_ATOMS: atom_id res chain seq x y z
N MET A 1 21.93 -2.44 -15.80
CA MET A 1 21.80 -0.99 -15.50
C MET A 1 20.78 -0.72 -14.40
N PHE A 2 19.58 -1.33 -14.44
CA PHE A 2 18.54 -1.17 -13.40
C PHE A 2 19.02 -1.53 -11.98
N GLU A 3 19.55 -2.74 -11.77
CA GLU A 3 19.94 -3.22 -10.44
C GLU A 3 20.98 -2.32 -9.79
N LYS A 4 22.04 -1.93 -10.51
CA LYS A 4 23.02 -0.97 -10.01
C LYS A 4 22.40 0.37 -9.60
N LYS A 5 21.48 0.92 -10.41
CA LYS A 5 20.77 2.17 -10.05
C LYS A 5 19.91 2.00 -8.79
N LEU A 6 19.28 0.84 -8.63
CA LEU A 6 18.52 0.50 -7.43
C LEU A 6 19.43 0.39 -6.21
N GLU A 7 20.57 -0.29 -6.33
CA GLU A 7 21.60 -0.35 -5.27
C GLU A 7 22.10 1.05 -4.89
N ASP A 8 22.44 1.89 -5.87
CA ASP A 8 22.91 3.26 -5.65
C ASP A 8 21.83 4.11 -4.93
N LEU A 9 20.56 3.95 -5.32
CA LEU A 9 19.42 4.64 -4.69
C LEU A 9 19.22 4.19 -3.24
N ILE A 10 19.30 2.88 -2.98
CA ILE A 10 19.17 2.33 -1.63
C ILE A 10 20.33 2.81 -0.77
N ALA A 11 21.57 2.71 -1.26
CA ALA A 11 22.76 3.16 -0.54
C ALA A 11 22.71 4.67 -0.24
N LYS A 12 22.16 5.49 -1.15
CA LYS A 12 21.94 6.93 -0.93
C LYS A 12 21.07 7.21 0.30
N TYR A 13 19.98 6.47 0.50
CA TYR A 13 19.03 6.75 1.59
C TYR A 13 19.29 5.95 2.88
N THR A 14 19.92 4.79 2.78
CA THR A 14 20.10 3.85 3.91
C THR A 14 21.56 3.69 4.33
N ARG A 15 22.49 4.28 3.57
CA ARG A 15 23.96 4.12 3.72
C ARG A 15 24.46 2.68 3.50
N SER A 16 23.60 1.75 3.08
CA SER A 16 23.97 0.36 2.78
C SER A 16 23.12 -0.20 1.65
N LYS A 17 23.75 -0.77 0.61
CA LYS A 17 23.01 -1.48 -0.44
C LYS A 17 22.27 -2.74 0.07
N ASP A 18 22.74 -3.30 1.18
CA ASP A 18 22.21 -4.52 1.80
C ASP A 18 21.27 -4.19 2.98
N ALA A 19 20.74 -2.96 3.03
CA ALA A 19 19.81 -2.54 4.07
C ALA A 19 18.60 -3.49 4.15
N LEU A 20 18.30 -3.92 5.37
CA LEU A 20 17.21 -4.86 5.61
C LEU A 20 15.86 -4.13 5.51
N PHE A 21 14.88 -4.81 4.94
CA PHE A 21 13.51 -4.31 4.89
C PHE A 21 12.93 -4.17 6.30
N ARG A 22 13.31 -5.08 7.22
CA ARG A 22 13.05 -5.03 8.64
C ARG A 22 14.37 -5.04 9.43
N PRO A 23 14.70 -3.94 10.13
CA PRO A 23 15.90 -3.88 10.97
C PRO A 23 15.90 -4.94 12.08
N LEU A 24 17.08 -5.40 12.50
CA LEU A 24 17.20 -6.22 13.71
C LEU A 24 16.92 -5.34 14.95
N LYS A 25 16.35 -5.91 16.01
CA LYS A 25 15.96 -5.19 17.24
C LYS A 25 17.06 -4.29 17.84
N ASN A 26 18.33 -4.60 17.60
CA ASN A 26 19.49 -3.87 18.12
C ASN A 26 20.39 -3.31 17.01
N ALA A 27 19.93 -3.28 15.76
CA ALA A 27 20.70 -2.72 14.66
C ALA A 27 20.76 -1.18 14.80
N PRO A 28 21.92 -0.54 14.60
CA PRO A 28 22.05 0.92 14.56
C PRO A 28 21.49 1.49 13.25
N ASP A 29 20.36 0.95 12.79
CA ASP A 29 19.80 1.26 11.49
C ASP A 29 19.47 2.74 11.42
N THR A 30 19.93 3.40 10.35
CA THR A 30 19.84 4.85 10.22
C THR A 30 18.46 5.34 9.79
N VAL A 31 17.54 4.41 9.50
CA VAL A 31 16.17 4.69 9.06
C VAL A 31 15.17 3.91 9.91
N VAL A 32 15.00 4.34 11.15
CA VAL A 32 13.96 3.81 12.04
C VAL A 32 12.61 4.41 11.61
N HIS A 33 11.85 3.68 10.79
CA HIS A 33 10.45 4.00 10.45
C HIS A 33 9.49 3.52 11.55
N ASP A 34 9.74 3.88 12.82
CA ASP A 34 8.94 3.41 13.96
C ASP A 34 7.45 3.80 13.86
N SER A 35 7.11 4.78 13.02
CA SER A 35 5.73 5.25 12.82
C SER A 35 4.99 4.63 11.64
N THR A 36 5.66 3.95 10.69
CA THR A 36 5.00 3.54 9.43
C THR A 36 5.31 2.09 9.07
N LYS A 37 4.27 1.27 9.14
CA LYS A 37 4.29 -0.13 8.70
C LYS A 37 4.22 -0.19 7.18
N THR A 38 5.24 -0.75 6.54
CA THR A 38 5.35 -0.83 5.08
C THR A 38 5.49 -2.29 4.67
N PHE A 39 4.87 -2.65 3.55
CA PHE A 39 5.12 -3.90 2.89
C PHE A 39 5.05 -3.75 1.38
N VAL A 40 5.67 -4.67 0.65
CA VAL A 40 5.52 -4.83 -0.81
C VAL A 40 4.95 -6.21 -1.12
N THR A 41 4.26 -6.34 -2.25
CA THR A 41 3.66 -7.60 -2.71
C THR A 41 4.53 -8.27 -3.78
N VAL A 42 4.71 -9.58 -3.63
CA VAL A 42 5.41 -10.45 -4.60
C VAL A 42 4.68 -11.79 -4.70
N VAL A 43 4.89 -12.58 -5.75
CA VAL A 43 4.40 -13.96 -5.84
C VAL A 43 5.54 -14.94 -6.06
N SER A 44 5.42 -16.16 -5.53
CA SER A 44 6.45 -17.21 -5.70
C SER A 44 6.04 -18.20 -6.78
N LYS A 45 7.01 -18.66 -7.58
CA LYS A 45 6.79 -19.69 -8.61
C LYS A 45 6.72 -21.13 -8.07
N ILE A 46 7.04 -21.37 -6.79
CA ILE A 46 7.17 -22.73 -6.24
C ILE A 46 6.03 -23.04 -5.25
N GLY A 47 5.27 -24.10 -5.53
CA GLY A 47 4.24 -24.68 -4.65
C GLY A 47 2.82 -24.16 -4.88
N SER A 48 1.88 -24.51 -3.99
CA SER A 48 0.50 -23.95 -3.88
C SER A 48 0.44 -22.44 -3.58
N ALA A 49 1.60 -21.79 -3.63
CA ALA A 49 1.94 -20.39 -3.45
C ALA A 49 1.57 -19.45 -4.62
N GLY A 50 1.03 -20.00 -5.71
CA GLY A 50 0.61 -19.21 -6.89
C GLY A 50 -0.77 -18.54 -6.74
N VAL A 51 -1.39 -18.59 -5.56
CA VAL A 51 -2.80 -18.17 -5.34
C VAL A 51 -2.93 -16.93 -4.45
N ASP A 52 -1.86 -16.50 -3.76
CA ASP A 52 -1.89 -15.29 -2.90
C ASP A 52 -0.61 -14.45 -3.06
N ALA A 53 -0.73 -13.15 -2.88
CA ALA A 53 0.40 -12.24 -2.83
C ALA A 53 1.15 -12.36 -1.50
N TYR A 54 2.45 -12.61 -1.56
CA TYR A 54 3.34 -12.53 -0.41
C TYR A 54 3.59 -11.08 -0.03
N ARG A 55 3.56 -10.78 1.28
CA ARG A 55 3.90 -9.46 1.82
C ARG A 55 5.32 -9.51 2.41
N ILE A 56 6.24 -8.78 1.80
CA ILE A 56 7.57 -8.51 2.38
C ILE A 56 7.44 -7.27 3.26
N ARG A 57 7.64 -7.39 4.58
CA ARG A 57 7.21 -6.40 5.59
C ARG A 57 8.38 -5.74 6.31
N SER A 58 8.20 -4.48 6.70
CA SER A 58 9.13 -3.74 7.58
C SER A 58 8.84 -3.99 9.07
N TYR A 59 7.72 -4.64 9.37
CA TYR A 59 7.21 -4.90 10.71
C TYR A 59 7.03 -6.42 10.95
N PRO A 60 6.87 -6.85 12.21
CA PRO A 60 6.56 -8.25 12.50
C PRO A 60 5.26 -8.68 11.81
N ARG A 61 5.22 -9.93 11.34
CA ARG A 61 3.98 -10.52 10.81
C ARG A 61 2.84 -10.43 11.84
N PRO A 62 1.59 -10.24 11.40
CA PRO A 62 0.44 -10.39 12.27
C PRO A 62 0.38 -11.79 12.91
N LEU A 63 -0.27 -11.89 14.06
CA LEU A 63 -0.48 -13.16 14.76
C LEU A 63 -1.25 -14.12 13.83
N HIS A 64 -0.92 -15.42 13.88
CA HIS A 64 -1.51 -16.48 13.03
C HIS A 64 -1.23 -16.43 11.52
N ASP A 65 -0.46 -15.47 11.02
CA ASP A 65 -0.07 -15.46 9.60
C ASP A 65 1.12 -16.40 9.32
N ILE A 66 1.19 -16.96 8.11
CA ILE A 66 2.24 -17.89 7.70
C ILE A 66 3.49 -17.08 7.31
N ASN A 67 4.67 -17.53 7.77
CA ASN A 67 5.91 -16.89 7.36
C ASN A 67 6.12 -17.14 5.86
N PRO A 68 6.26 -16.10 5.02
CA PRO A 68 6.54 -16.30 3.60
C PRO A 68 7.79 -17.15 3.43
N ALA A 69 7.78 -18.04 2.45
CA ALA A 69 8.99 -18.70 2.01
C ALA A 69 9.96 -17.65 1.41
N PRO A 70 11.28 -17.76 1.63
CA PRO A 70 11.94 -18.77 2.46
C PRO A 70 11.80 -18.43 3.95
N CYS A 71 11.40 -19.42 4.77
CA CYS A 71 11.19 -19.19 6.20
C CYS A 71 12.50 -18.74 6.87
N GLY A 72 12.45 -17.59 7.56
CA GLY A 72 13.60 -17.02 8.26
C GLY A 72 14.53 -16.20 7.36
N HIS A 73 14.25 -16.07 6.07
CA HIS A 73 15.00 -15.18 5.17
C HIS A 73 14.86 -13.72 5.62
N LYS A 74 15.99 -13.02 5.72
CA LYS A 74 16.03 -11.60 6.06
C LYS A 74 16.08 -10.80 4.76
N TRP A 75 14.90 -10.36 4.33
CA TRP A 75 14.76 -9.59 3.10
C TRP A 75 15.49 -8.25 3.17
N THR A 76 16.27 -7.95 2.14
CA THR A 76 16.79 -6.60 1.91
C THR A 76 15.73 -5.73 1.23
N ILE A 77 15.89 -4.40 1.34
CA ILE A 77 15.10 -3.44 0.55
C ILE A 77 15.30 -3.71 -0.95
N PHE A 78 16.53 -4.04 -1.35
CA PHE A 78 16.86 -4.40 -2.72
C PHE A 78 16.05 -5.61 -3.19
N GLU A 79 16.05 -6.71 -2.44
CA GLU A 79 15.31 -7.92 -2.81
C GLU A 79 13.79 -7.65 -2.91
N GLY A 80 13.22 -6.93 -1.94
CA GLY A 80 11.80 -6.57 -1.97
C GLY A 80 11.44 -5.72 -3.18
N ALA A 81 12.20 -4.65 -3.45
CA ALA A 81 12.00 -3.77 -4.60
C ALA A 81 12.25 -4.48 -5.94
N ARG A 82 13.28 -5.33 -6.01
CA ARG A 82 13.65 -6.05 -7.23
C ARG A 82 12.64 -7.14 -7.59
N ALA A 83 12.09 -7.83 -6.59
CA ALA A 83 11.07 -8.85 -6.78
C ALA A 83 9.71 -8.23 -7.16
N THR A 84 9.31 -7.11 -6.53
CA THR A 84 8.06 -6.44 -6.89
C THR A 84 8.11 -5.87 -8.30
N CYS A 85 9.28 -5.41 -8.79
CA CYS A 85 9.44 -4.96 -10.17
C CYS A 85 9.71 -6.08 -11.20
N ALA A 86 9.73 -7.35 -10.80
CA ALA A 86 10.05 -8.48 -11.67
C ALA A 86 8.85 -8.87 -12.55
N VAL A 87 8.41 -7.93 -13.39
CA VAL A 87 7.35 -8.12 -14.38
C VAL A 87 7.90 -8.95 -15.54
N PRO A 88 7.25 -10.07 -15.92
CA PRO A 88 7.64 -10.84 -17.08
C PRO A 88 7.78 -9.95 -18.32
N LEU A 89 8.74 -10.27 -19.19
CA LEU A 89 9.14 -9.50 -20.39
C LEU A 89 10.09 -8.31 -20.12
N TYR A 90 10.03 -7.67 -18.96
CA TYR A 90 10.90 -6.53 -18.64
C TYR A 90 12.08 -6.90 -17.77
N LEU A 91 11.85 -7.79 -16.81
CA LEU A 91 12.81 -8.03 -15.76
C LEU A 91 12.69 -9.47 -15.27
N SER A 92 13.83 -10.18 -15.22
CA SER A 92 13.86 -11.59 -14.81
C SER A 92 13.37 -11.76 -13.37
N PRO A 93 12.74 -12.91 -13.05
CA PRO A 93 12.39 -13.26 -11.68
C PRO A 93 13.60 -13.16 -10.73
N LEU A 94 13.35 -12.75 -9.48
CA LEU A 94 14.37 -12.77 -8.44
C LEU A 94 14.53 -14.20 -7.92
N ASN A 95 15.76 -14.69 -7.90
CA ASN A 95 16.11 -16.01 -7.39
C ASN A 95 16.88 -15.86 -6.08
N ILE A 96 16.39 -16.51 -5.02
CA ILE A 96 17.01 -16.51 -3.69
C ILE A 96 17.34 -17.96 -3.34
N GLN A 97 18.62 -18.28 -3.17
CA GLN A 97 19.09 -19.59 -2.77
C GLN A 97 19.13 -19.68 -1.24
N VAL A 98 18.42 -20.65 -0.65
CA VAL A 98 18.48 -20.96 0.78
C VAL A 98 18.76 -22.44 0.98
N GLY A 99 19.96 -22.75 1.48
CA GLY A 99 20.45 -24.13 1.55
C GLY A 99 20.53 -24.75 0.14
N HIS A 100 19.81 -25.86 -0.07
CA HIS A 100 19.73 -26.55 -1.37
C HIS A 100 18.51 -26.16 -2.21
N THR A 101 17.65 -25.27 -1.71
CA THR A 101 16.41 -24.88 -2.39
C THR A 101 16.57 -23.50 -3.01
N MET A 102 16.24 -23.38 -4.30
CA MET A 102 16.09 -22.11 -4.99
C MET A 102 14.65 -21.63 -4.85
N PHE A 103 14.43 -20.39 -4.41
CA PHE A 103 13.12 -19.74 -4.38
C PHE A 103 13.06 -18.67 -5.47
N THR A 104 12.00 -18.68 -6.29
CA THR A 104 11.83 -17.73 -7.39
C THR A 104 10.63 -16.83 -7.16
N PHE A 105 10.85 -15.51 -7.25
CA PHE A 105 9.86 -14.46 -7.00
C PHE A 105 9.64 -13.56 -8.21
N GLN A 106 8.41 -13.09 -8.40
CA GLN A 106 8.01 -12.19 -9.48
C GLN A 106 7.00 -11.14 -8.98
N ASP A 107 6.72 -10.15 -9.83
CA ASP A 107 5.70 -9.12 -9.59
C ASP A 107 4.33 -9.78 -9.30
N ALA A 108 3.64 -9.31 -8.26
CA ALA A 108 2.33 -9.83 -7.85
C ALA A 108 1.19 -9.44 -8.81
N GLY A 109 1.34 -8.36 -9.57
CA GLY A 109 0.44 -7.97 -10.65
C GLY A 109 0.28 -9.04 -11.71
N TYR A 110 1.31 -9.88 -11.93
CA TYR A 110 1.21 -11.04 -12.81
C TYR A 110 0.18 -12.09 -12.36
N SER A 111 -0.19 -12.10 -11.08
CA SER A 111 -1.17 -13.01 -10.50
C SER A 111 -2.46 -12.30 -10.07
N GLY A 112 -2.76 -11.12 -10.62
CA GLY A 112 -3.99 -10.39 -10.31
C GLY A 112 -3.95 -9.66 -8.97
N PHE A 113 -2.77 -9.24 -8.52
CA PHE A 113 -2.60 -8.43 -7.32
C PHE A 113 -1.93 -7.09 -7.65
N ASN A 114 -2.32 -6.46 -8.75
CA ASN A 114 -1.71 -5.20 -9.19
C ASN A 114 -2.19 -4.02 -8.34
N ASN A 115 -3.45 -4.06 -7.88
CA ASN A 115 -3.98 -3.12 -6.91
C ASN A 115 -3.95 -3.75 -5.49
N PRO A 116 -2.98 -3.40 -4.64
CA PRO A 116 -2.82 -4.05 -3.33
C PRO A 116 -3.85 -3.57 -2.29
N ALA A 117 -4.88 -2.80 -2.67
CA ALA A 117 -5.86 -2.23 -1.74
C ALA A 117 -6.51 -3.28 -0.82
N LYS A 118 -6.94 -4.41 -1.38
CA LYS A 118 -7.50 -5.52 -0.60
C LYS A 118 -6.44 -6.12 0.33
N VAL A 119 -5.24 -6.37 -0.19
CA VAL A 119 -4.12 -6.93 0.58
C VAL A 119 -3.74 -6.03 1.76
N ALA A 120 -3.76 -4.71 1.54
CA ALA A 120 -3.49 -3.69 2.55
C ALA A 120 -4.59 -3.60 3.61
N LEU A 121 -5.86 -3.68 3.20
CA LEU A 121 -6.97 -3.73 4.15
C LEU A 121 -6.90 -5.00 5.02
N ASP A 122 -6.68 -6.16 4.39
CA ASP A 122 -6.53 -7.44 5.11
C ASP A 122 -5.33 -7.40 6.08
N GLU A 123 -4.23 -6.74 5.72
CA GLU A 123 -3.09 -6.52 6.63
C GLU A 123 -3.44 -5.58 7.78
N ALA A 124 -4.13 -4.48 7.49
CA ALA A 124 -4.53 -3.49 8.49
C ALA A 124 -5.48 -4.10 9.53
N GLU A 125 -6.49 -4.84 9.09
CA GLU A 125 -7.47 -5.54 9.96
C GLU A 125 -6.80 -6.57 10.87
N LYS A 126 -5.71 -7.21 10.42
CA LYS A 126 -4.93 -8.17 11.24
C LYS A 126 -3.93 -7.50 12.18
N THR A 127 -3.47 -6.30 11.84
CA THR A 127 -2.36 -5.63 12.52
C THR A 127 -2.83 -4.65 13.59
N PHE A 128 -3.94 -3.95 13.32
CA PHE A 128 -4.48 -2.95 14.22
C PHE A 128 -5.58 -3.55 15.11
N SER A 129 -5.98 -2.80 16.15
CA SER A 129 -7.07 -3.23 17.04
C SER A 129 -8.34 -3.53 16.24
N PRO A 130 -9.17 -4.52 16.62
CA PRO A 130 -10.47 -4.75 15.99
C PRO A 130 -11.38 -3.51 15.99
N ASP A 131 -11.21 -2.62 16.98
CA ASP A 131 -11.97 -1.36 17.09
C ASP A 131 -11.37 -0.21 16.25
N ALA A 132 -10.22 -0.44 15.61
CA ALA A 132 -9.56 0.59 14.82
C ALA A 132 -10.41 0.93 13.59
N THR A 133 -10.80 2.20 13.48
CA THR A 133 -11.43 2.67 12.24
C THR A 133 -10.35 2.81 11.17
N ILE A 134 -10.50 2.12 10.04
CA ILE A 134 -9.55 2.16 8.92
C ILE A 134 -9.98 3.24 7.91
N THR A 135 -9.04 4.04 7.39
CA THR A 135 -9.21 4.83 6.17
C THR A 135 -8.28 4.25 5.13
N LEU A 136 -8.81 3.90 3.97
CA LEU A 136 -8.04 3.35 2.88
C LEU A 136 -7.93 4.39 1.76
N VAL A 137 -6.71 4.85 1.51
CA VAL A 137 -6.36 5.71 0.38
C VAL A 137 -5.62 4.85 -0.64
N THR A 138 -6.07 4.87 -1.89
CA THR A 138 -5.45 4.13 -2.99
C THR A 138 -5.07 5.07 -4.12
N LEU A 139 -3.87 4.89 -4.66
CA LEU A 139 -3.35 5.65 -5.80
C LEU A 139 -3.36 4.74 -7.03
N GLY A 140 -3.96 5.21 -8.12
CA GLY A 140 -3.96 4.53 -9.41
C GLY A 140 -2.91 5.11 -10.35
N THR A 141 -2.47 4.30 -11.31
CA THR A 141 -1.50 4.69 -12.34
C THR A 141 -2.17 5.22 -13.62
N GLY A 142 -3.48 5.51 -13.58
CA GLY A 142 -4.18 6.11 -14.72
C GLY A 142 -4.45 5.17 -15.91
N LEU A 143 -4.31 3.86 -15.74
CA LEU A 143 -4.54 2.86 -16.81
C LEU A 143 -6.02 2.62 -17.16
N ARG A 144 -6.93 3.39 -16.55
CA ARG A 144 -8.39 3.23 -16.72
C ARG A 144 -8.84 3.41 -18.17
N SER A 145 -8.16 4.25 -18.94
CA SER A 145 -8.44 4.50 -20.37
C SER A 145 -8.28 3.24 -21.23
N LEU A 146 -7.48 2.27 -20.80
CA LEU A 146 -7.29 1.00 -21.52
C LEU A 146 -8.46 0.04 -21.37
N VAL A 147 -9.33 0.20 -20.37
CA VAL A 147 -10.43 -0.72 -20.10
C VAL A 147 -11.76 -0.08 -20.50
N TYR A 148 -11.89 1.22 -20.26
CA TYR A 148 -13.10 1.99 -20.51
C TYR A 148 -12.81 3.09 -21.54
N GLY A 149 -12.64 2.69 -22.80
CA GLY A 149 -12.61 3.62 -23.92
C GLY A 149 -14.02 4.16 -24.21
N GLY A 150 -14.44 5.20 -23.50
CA GLY A 150 -15.75 5.87 -23.70
C GLY A 150 -16.11 6.82 -22.56
N GLU A 151 -16.83 7.91 -22.86
CA GLU A 151 -17.26 8.96 -21.90
C GLU A 151 -18.29 8.47 -20.87
N ASP A 152 -18.86 7.29 -21.08
CA ASP A 152 -19.87 6.61 -20.30
C ASP A 152 -19.22 5.57 -19.37
N GLY A 153 -18.54 6.11 -18.36
CA GLY A 153 -18.05 5.35 -17.23
C GLY A 153 -19.17 4.55 -16.57
N TRP A 154 -18.84 3.29 -16.26
CA TRP A 154 -19.68 2.24 -15.66
C TRP A 154 -20.52 1.43 -16.65
N GLY A 155 -20.09 0.18 -16.85
CA GLY A 155 -20.95 -0.88 -17.35
C GLY A 155 -20.62 -1.28 -18.78
N ASN A 156 -19.59 -2.09 -18.93
CA ASN A 156 -19.77 -3.48 -19.31
C ASN A 156 -18.43 -4.16 -19.09
N ASN A 157 -18.46 -5.38 -18.56
CA ASN A 157 -17.31 -6.26 -18.49
C ASN A 157 -16.98 -6.68 -19.94
N LYS A 158 -16.53 -5.73 -20.77
CA LYS A 158 -16.12 -6.01 -22.14
C LYS A 158 -14.89 -6.88 -21.97
N GLN A 159 -15.08 -8.18 -22.18
CA GLN A 159 -13.97 -9.12 -22.25
C GLN A 159 -12.91 -8.48 -23.15
N VAL A 160 -11.66 -8.52 -22.69
CA VAL A 160 -10.52 -8.15 -23.51
C VAL A 160 -10.59 -9.03 -24.76
N ASP A 161 -10.98 -8.44 -25.89
CA ASP A 161 -11.05 -9.14 -27.17
C ASP A 161 -9.71 -9.05 -27.89
N ASP A 162 -9.49 -9.96 -28.83
CA ASP A 162 -8.23 -10.04 -29.56
C ASP A 162 -7.97 -8.76 -30.38
N GLU A 163 -9.03 -8.06 -30.83
CA GLU A 163 -8.91 -6.79 -31.58
C GLU A 163 -8.31 -5.67 -30.71
N HIS A 164 -8.74 -5.54 -29.46
CA HIS A 164 -8.20 -4.56 -28.53
C HIS A 164 -6.73 -4.86 -28.19
N ILE A 165 -6.41 -6.13 -27.96
CA ILE A 165 -5.02 -6.56 -27.74
C ILE A 165 -4.16 -6.21 -28.96
N ASP A 166 -4.63 -6.54 -30.17
CA ASP A 166 -3.86 -6.31 -31.39
C ASP A 166 -3.69 -4.82 -31.67
N ARG A 167 -4.70 -3.98 -31.39
CA ARG A 167 -4.59 -2.51 -31.48
C ARG A 167 -3.52 -1.95 -30.55
N LEU A 168 -3.54 -2.34 -29.28
CA LEU A 168 -2.54 -1.90 -28.31
C LEU A 168 -1.15 -2.44 -28.64
N ALA A 169 -1.06 -3.67 -29.18
CA ALA A 169 0.20 -4.24 -29.66
C ALA A 169 0.79 -3.43 -30.81
N LEU A 170 -0.03 -2.98 -31.75
CA LEU A 170 0.39 -2.11 -32.85
C LEU A 170 0.92 -0.75 -32.36
N GLN A 171 0.28 -0.16 -31.34
CA GLN A 171 0.77 1.06 -30.69
C GLN A 171 2.14 0.85 -30.03
N ILE A 172 2.30 -0.25 -29.29
CA ILE A 172 3.59 -0.62 -28.69
C ILE A 172 4.66 -0.77 -29.79
N LEU A 173 4.35 -1.44 -30.89
CA LEU A 173 5.27 -1.63 -32.02
C LEU A 173 5.67 -0.30 -32.68
N ALA A 174 4.73 0.63 -32.84
CA ALA A 174 4.98 1.93 -33.43
C ALA A 174 5.98 2.76 -32.60
N ASN A 175 5.87 2.70 -31.27
CA ASN A 175 6.72 3.49 -30.37
C ASN A 175 8.08 2.84 -30.07
N VAL A 176 8.25 1.55 -30.37
CA VAL A 176 9.54 0.82 -30.28
C VAL A 176 10.44 1.08 -31.51
N GLY A 177 10.01 1.94 -32.44
CA GLY A 177 10.68 2.22 -33.72
C GLY A 177 12.21 2.43 -33.65
N LYS A 178 12.93 1.60 -34.43
CA LYS A 178 14.40 1.41 -34.62
C LYS A 178 15.15 0.41 -33.71
N LEU A 179 14.51 -0.25 -32.74
CA LEU A 179 15.12 -1.42 -32.06
C LEU A 179 14.66 -2.78 -32.60
N GLY A 180 13.65 -2.79 -33.50
CA GLY A 180 13.00 -4.00 -34.03
C GLY A 180 13.89 -4.90 -34.90
N SER A 181 15.10 -4.49 -35.27
CA SER A 181 16.07 -5.34 -35.97
C SER A 181 16.86 -6.27 -35.05
N ILE A 182 16.71 -6.15 -33.72
CA ILE A 182 17.49 -6.90 -32.71
C ILE A 182 16.65 -8.00 -32.04
N ILE A 183 15.32 -7.89 -32.03
CA ILE A 183 14.42 -8.80 -31.32
C ILE A 183 13.67 -9.68 -32.35
N GLN A 184 14.03 -10.96 -32.43
CA GLN A 184 13.19 -11.96 -33.12
C GLN A 184 11.80 -11.98 -32.45
N ASP A 185 10.72 -12.10 -33.24
CA ASP A 185 9.32 -12.16 -32.77
C ASP A 185 8.76 -10.90 -32.08
N THR A 186 9.23 -9.71 -32.49
CA THR A 186 8.76 -8.41 -31.95
C THR A 186 7.22 -8.29 -31.91
N PRO A 187 6.43 -8.72 -32.93
CA PRO A 187 4.97 -8.66 -32.87
C PRO A 187 4.34 -9.50 -31.76
N GLN A 188 4.84 -10.73 -31.54
CA GLN A 188 4.34 -11.63 -30.51
C GLN A 188 4.67 -11.10 -29.11
N VAL A 189 5.85 -10.50 -28.94
CA VAL A 189 6.25 -9.85 -27.69
C VAL A 189 5.34 -8.64 -27.40
N ALA A 190 5.11 -7.77 -28.39
CA ALA A 190 4.22 -6.62 -28.24
C ALA A 190 2.79 -7.04 -27.87
N ARG A 191 2.28 -8.11 -28.50
CA ARG A 191 0.97 -8.69 -28.18
C ARG A 191 0.88 -9.20 -26.74
N ARG A 192 1.94 -9.87 -26.25
CA ARG A 192 2.00 -10.33 -24.84
C ARG A 192 2.04 -9.16 -23.86
N VAL A 193 2.80 -8.11 -24.16
CA VAL A 193 2.83 -6.89 -23.35
C VAL A 193 1.45 -6.23 -23.32
N ALA A 194 0.81 -6.03 -24.48
CA ALA A 194 -0.52 -5.45 -24.58
C ALA A 194 -1.54 -6.20 -23.71
N LYS A 195 -1.55 -7.53 -23.82
CA LYS A 195 -2.42 -8.39 -23.01
C LYS A 195 -2.18 -8.19 -21.51
N GLN A 196 -0.92 -8.18 -21.06
CA GLN A 196 -0.57 -7.98 -19.65
C GLN A 196 -1.03 -6.62 -19.14
N LEU A 197 -0.90 -5.56 -19.93
CA LEU A 197 -1.30 -4.21 -19.55
C LEU A 197 -2.83 -4.08 -19.40
N LEU A 198 -3.57 -4.72 -20.29
CA LEU A 198 -5.04 -4.80 -20.21
C LEU A 198 -5.49 -5.62 -18.99
N GLU A 199 -4.84 -6.75 -18.71
CA GLU A 199 -5.10 -7.55 -17.50
C GLU A 199 -4.84 -6.74 -16.22
N VAL A 200 -3.72 -6.03 -16.15
CA VAL A 200 -3.33 -5.14 -15.05
C VAL A 200 -4.35 -4.01 -14.84
N ALA A 201 -4.75 -3.36 -15.92
CA ALA A 201 -5.73 -2.27 -15.86
C ALA A 201 -7.10 -2.77 -15.39
N ASN A 202 -7.53 -3.93 -15.89
CA ASN A 202 -8.80 -4.54 -15.50
C ASN A 202 -8.79 -4.98 -14.04
N ASP A 203 -7.75 -5.69 -13.58
CA ASP A 203 -7.58 -6.08 -12.17
C ASP A 203 -7.65 -4.86 -11.24
N THR A 204 -6.98 -3.78 -11.64
CA THR A 204 -6.92 -2.56 -10.85
C THR A 204 -8.29 -1.93 -10.62
N GLU A 205 -9.12 -1.88 -11.67
CA GLU A 205 -10.46 -1.31 -11.62
C GLU A 205 -11.46 -2.26 -10.93
N ILE A 206 -11.39 -3.57 -11.17
CA ILE A 206 -12.19 -4.58 -10.45
C ILE A 206 -11.91 -4.49 -8.94
N SER A 207 -10.64 -4.47 -8.56
CA SER A 207 -10.22 -4.32 -7.16
C SER A 207 -10.75 -3.03 -6.54
N HIS A 208 -10.72 -1.91 -7.29
CA HIS A 208 -11.31 -0.66 -6.84
C HIS A 208 -12.82 -0.77 -6.58
N LEU A 209 -13.58 -1.39 -7.50
CA LEU A 209 -15.03 -1.55 -7.38
C LEU A 209 -15.40 -2.44 -6.19
N HIS A 210 -14.67 -3.54 -5.99
CA HIS A 210 -14.84 -4.40 -4.82
C HIS A 210 -14.61 -3.65 -3.51
N MET A 211 -13.57 -2.81 -3.43
CA MET A 211 -13.33 -1.99 -2.24
C MET A 211 -14.43 -0.94 -2.05
N HIS A 212 -14.84 -0.24 -3.11
CA HIS A 212 -15.91 0.74 -3.02
C HIS A 212 -17.21 0.12 -2.48
N GLU A 213 -17.63 -1.02 -3.03
CA GLU A 213 -18.85 -1.70 -2.57
C GLU A 213 -18.69 -2.28 -1.16
N ARG A 214 -17.52 -2.79 -0.76
CA ARG A 214 -17.26 -3.26 0.61
C ARG A 214 -17.46 -2.13 1.63
N PHE A 215 -16.77 -1.01 1.47
CA PHE A 215 -16.87 0.13 2.38
C PHE A 215 -18.28 0.72 2.39
N LYS A 216 -18.96 0.73 1.24
CA LYS A 216 -20.36 1.15 1.15
C LYS A 216 -21.31 0.25 1.94
N ARG A 217 -21.22 -1.07 1.79
CA ARG A 217 -22.07 -2.03 2.52
C ARG A 217 -21.87 -1.97 4.03
N GLN A 218 -20.69 -1.55 4.48
CA GLN A 218 -20.37 -1.34 5.89
C GLN A 218 -20.82 0.04 6.42
N GLY A 219 -21.45 0.88 5.60
CA GLY A 219 -21.82 2.25 6.00
C GLY A 219 -20.62 3.19 6.12
N GLN A 220 -19.46 2.81 5.58
CA GLN A 220 -18.17 3.48 5.71
C GLN A 220 -17.69 4.09 4.39
N ARG A 221 -18.59 4.57 3.52
CA ARG A 221 -18.20 5.17 2.22
C ARG A 221 -17.15 6.27 2.33
N HIS A 222 -17.19 7.04 3.41
CA HIS A 222 -16.25 8.14 3.69
C HIS A 222 -14.87 7.65 4.17
N ASN A 223 -14.62 6.35 4.20
CA ASN A 223 -13.35 5.78 4.63
C ASN A 223 -12.55 5.17 3.48
N TYR A 224 -13.02 5.30 2.23
CA TYR A 224 -12.32 4.79 1.06
C TYR A 224 -12.18 5.86 -0.02
N TYR A 225 -10.94 6.17 -0.38
CA TYR A 225 -10.60 7.19 -1.36
C TYR A 225 -9.73 6.60 -2.46
N ARG A 226 -10.14 6.79 -3.72
CA ARG A 226 -9.40 6.38 -4.91
C ARG A 226 -8.93 7.62 -5.66
N PHE A 227 -7.61 7.81 -5.72
CA PHE A 227 -6.97 8.83 -6.52
C PHE A 227 -6.55 8.20 -7.84
N ASN A 228 -7.43 8.29 -8.84
CA ASN A 228 -7.19 7.80 -10.18
C ASN A 228 -7.97 8.69 -11.15
N PRO A 229 -7.31 9.58 -11.92
CA PRO A 229 -8.01 10.47 -12.85
C PRO A 229 -8.98 9.69 -13.75
N PRO A 230 -10.25 10.13 -13.89
CA PRO A 230 -11.29 9.32 -14.51
C PRO A 230 -11.07 9.07 -16.00
N ARG A 231 -10.42 10.01 -16.70
CA ARG A 231 -9.99 9.86 -18.11
C ARG A 231 -8.67 9.07 -18.26
N GLY A 232 -8.11 8.58 -17.16
CA GLY A 232 -6.77 8.01 -17.14
C GLY A 232 -5.72 9.02 -17.59
N LEU A 233 -4.69 8.54 -18.26
CA LEU A 233 -3.65 9.36 -18.87
C LEU A 233 -4.01 9.87 -20.28
N GLY A 234 -5.28 9.80 -20.70
CA GLY A 234 -5.71 10.27 -22.03
C GLY A 234 -5.03 9.48 -23.16
N ASP A 235 -4.45 10.20 -24.12
CA ASP A 235 -3.71 9.65 -25.28
C ASP A 235 -2.27 9.20 -24.92
N ILE A 236 -1.83 9.35 -23.67
CA ILE A 236 -0.50 8.88 -23.27
C ILE A 236 -0.49 7.35 -23.32
N GLU A 237 0.29 6.81 -24.25
CA GLU A 237 0.41 5.38 -24.43
C GLU A 237 1.34 4.80 -23.35
N LEU A 238 1.14 3.55 -22.96
CA LEU A 238 1.93 2.90 -21.91
C LEU A 238 3.44 2.82 -22.20
N THR A 239 3.83 3.01 -23.45
CA THR A 239 5.23 3.02 -23.90
C THR A 239 5.88 4.40 -23.76
N ASP A 240 5.12 5.42 -23.37
CA ASP A 240 5.56 6.80 -23.19
C ASP A 240 6.15 7.08 -21.80
N TYR A 241 7.06 6.21 -21.33
CA TYR A 241 7.77 6.41 -20.06
C TYR A 241 8.57 7.73 -19.97
N ARG A 242 8.70 8.45 -21.10
CA ARG A 242 9.34 9.77 -21.20
C ARG A 242 8.36 10.94 -21.09
N GLN A 243 7.06 10.70 -21.08
CA GLN A 243 6.03 11.74 -20.97
C GLN A 243 5.71 12.09 -19.51
N GLU A 244 6.71 12.12 -18.63
CA GLU A 244 6.55 12.49 -17.21
C GLU A 244 5.83 13.84 -17.05
N ALA A 245 6.19 14.82 -17.88
CA ALA A 245 5.55 16.14 -17.90
C ALA A 245 4.06 16.05 -18.23
N THR A 246 3.69 15.30 -19.29
CA THR A 246 2.28 15.13 -19.68
C THR A 246 1.48 14.37 -18.61
N ILE A 247 2.05 13.31 -18.02
CA ILE A 247 1.44 12.55 -16.91
C ILE A 247 1.17 13.48 -15.72
N SER A 248 2.16 14.30 -15.39
CA SER A 248 2.07 15.32 -14.34
C SER A 248 0.96 16.34 -14.66
N ASP A 249 0.93 16.88 -15.87
CA ASP A 249 -0.06 17.90 -16.28
C ASP A 249 -1.50 17.37 -16.23
N ILE A 250 -1.74 16.15 -16.72
CA ILE A 250 -3.06 15.50 -16.64
C ILE A 250 -3.47 15.29 -15.18
N THR A 251 -2.53 14.82 -14.35
CA THR A 251 -2.78 14.61 -12.93
C THR A 251 -3.10 15.94 -12.24
N TYR A 252 -2.33 17.00 -12.48
CA TYR A 252 -2.57 18.34 -11.93
C TYR A 252 -3.87 18.95 -12.40
N ALA A 253 -4.23 18.78 -13.68
CA ALA A 253 -5.51 19.23 -14.21
C ALA A 253 -6.67 18.55 -13.48
N TRP A 254 -6.59 17.24 -13.24
CA TRP A 254 -7.58 16.53 -12.44
C TRP A 254 -7.60 17.01 -10.98
N LEU A 255 -6.45 17.19 -10.33
CA LEU A 255 -6.38 17.71 -8.95
C LEU A 255 -7.00 19.11 -8.82
N LYS A 256 -7.03 19.92 -9.89
CA LYS A 256 -7.67 21.24 -9.93
C LYS A 256 -9.16 21.20 -10.32
N SER A 257 -9.65 20.06 -10.81
CA SER A 257 -11.07 19.88 -11.11
C SER A 257 -11.93 19.86 -9.83
N PRO A 258 -13.25 20.13 -9.92
CA PRO A 258 -14.16 20.00 -8.77
C PRO A 258 -14.07 18.62 -8.10
N ASP A 259 -14.03 17.55 -8.89
CA ASP A 259 -13.97 16.17 -8.39
C ASP A 259 -12.66 15.88 -7.64
N GLY A 260 -11.53 16.32 -8.22
CA GLY A 260 -10.21 16.16 -7.60
C GLY A 260 -10.11 16.93 -6.29
N GLN A 261 -10.52 18.20 -6.28
CA GLN A 261 -10.54 19.04 -5.08
C GLN A 261 -11.44 18.44 -3.99
N PHE A 262 -12.65 17.99 -4.35
CA PHE A 262 -13.57 17.33 -3.43
C PHE A 262 -12.94 16.07 -2.81
N THR A 263 -12.31 15.23 -3.64
CA THR A 263 -11.68 13.97 -3.20
C THR A 263 -10.51 14.22 -2.24
N ILE A 264 -9.60 15.14 -2.59
CA ILE A 264 -8.45 15.50 -1.73
C ILE A 264 -8.94 16.07 -0.41
N THR A 265 -9.86 17.05 -0.46
CA THR A 265 -10.35 17.76 0.71
C THR A 265 -11.03 16.78 1.67
N SER A 266 -11.93 15.93 1.15
CA SER A 266 -12.62 14.91 1.94
C SER A 266 -11.65 13.93 2.60
N ALA A 267 -10.62 13.49 1.87
CA ALA A 267 -9.62 12.56 2.39
C ALA A 267 -8.79 13.22 3.50
N VAL A 268 -8.32 14.45 3.29
CA VAL A 268 -7.52 15.21 4.25
C VAL A 268 -8.32 15.53 5.51
N GLU A 269 -9.57 15.98 5.38
CA GLU A 269 -10.45 16.25 6.52
C GLU A 269 -10.68 15.00 7.35
N THR A 270 -10.98 13.87 6.71
CA THR A 270 -11.15 12.58 7.39
C THR A 270 -9.89 12.17 8.14
N MET A 271 -8.71 12.31 7.52
CA MET A 271 -7.43 12.00 8.17
C MET A 271 -7.14 12.94 9.35
N ARG A 272 -7.40 14.25 9.22
CA ARG A 272 -7.19 15.24 10.29
C ARG A 272 -8.10 15.01 11.49
N VAL A 273 -9.39 14.73 11.25
CA VAL A 273 -10.34 14.42 12.32
C VAL A 273 -9.86 13.19 13.09
N ARG A 274 -9.37 12.17 12.39
CA ARG A 274 -8.87 10.94 13.02
C ARG A 274 -7.57 11.14 13.80
N GLU A 275 -6.65 11.94 13.26
CA GLU A 275 -5.45 12.33 13.99
C GLU A 275 -5.81 13.06 15.30
N ALA A 276 -6.75 14.01 15.23
CA ALA A 276 -7.23 14.72 16.41
C ALA A 276 -7.89 13.79 17.44
N LEU A 277 -8.75 12.86 17.00
CA LEU A 277 -9.38 11.86 17.87
C LEU A 277 -8.34 10.95 18.53
N ALA A 278 -7.36 10.44 17.77
CA ALA A 278 -6.29 9.61 18.30
C ALA A 278 -5.46 10.36 19.37
N HIS A 279 -5.18 11.66 19.15
CA HIS A 279 -4.51 12.49 20.16
C HIS A 279 -5.36 12.73 21.41
N CYS A 280 -6.67 12.90 21.27
CA CYS A 280 -7.60 13.00 22.40
C CYS A 280 -7.63 11.71 23.23
N ASP A 281 -7.72 10.54 22.57
CA ASP A 281 -7.73 9.24 23.22
C ASP A 281 -6.41 8.95 23.95
N LEU A 282 -5.27 9.28 23.35
CA LEU A 282 -3.97 9.15 24.00
C LEU A 282 -3.85 10.03 25.24
N ARG A 283 -4.36 11.27 25.18
CA ARG A 283 -4.40 12.17 26.34
C ARG A 283 -5.33 11.65 27.44
N ALA A 284 -6.52 11.17 27.08
CA ALA A 284 -7.48 10.60 28.02
C ALA A 284 -6.91 9.35 28.71
N ASN A 285 -6.30 8.44 27.95
CA ASN A 285 -5.65 7.25 28.48
C ASN A 285 -4.44 7.58 29.38
N SER A 286 -3.66 8.60 29.03
CA SER A 286 -2.56 9.08 29.87
C SER A 286 -3.07 9.64 31.21
N LEU A 287 -4.18 10.39 31.18
CA LEU A 287 -4.81 10.93 32.39
C LEU A 287 -5.33 9.80 33.29
N LEU A 288 -6.05 8.81 32.70
CA LEU A 288 -6.58 7.64 33.40
C LEU A 288 -5.48 6.85 34.13
N ARG A 289 -4.39 6.50 33.44
CA ARG A 289 -3.25 5.80 34.07
C ARG A 289 -2.60 6.60 35.20
N THR A 290 -2.52 7.92 35.03
CA THR A 290 -1.97 8.80 36.07
C THR A 290 -2.88 8.81 37.30
N THR A 291 -4.20 8.87 37.11
CA THR A 291 -5.18 8.79 38.21
C THR A 291 -5.19 7.43 38.90
N GLU A 292 -5.10 6.32 38.17
CA GLU A 292 -5.01 4.98 38.74
C GLU A 292 -3.73 4.81 39.56
N SER A 293 -2.59 5.27 39.04
CA SER A 293 -1.30 5.27 39.76
C SER A 293 -1.37 6.08 41.05
N LEU A 294 -2.00 7.27 41.02
CA LEU A 294 -2.22 8.09 42.22
C LEU A 294 -3.13 7.40 43.23
N ALA A 295 -4.24 6.81 42.78
CA ALA A 295 -5.16 6.07 43.65
C ALA A 295 -4.49 4.88 44.34
N LEU A 296 -3.61 4.14 43.63
CA LEU A 296 -2.82 3.06 44.20
C LEU A 296 -1.81 3.55 45.26
N GLN A 297 -1.15 4.69 45.02
CA GLN A 297 -0.24 5.29 46.01
C GLN A 297 -0.97 5.79 47.26
N ILE A 298 -2.20 6.32 47.11
CA ILE A 298 -3.08 6.68 48.23
C ILE A 298 -3.45 5.43 49.04
N LYS A 299 -3.92 4.36 48.37
CA LYS A 299 -4.29 3.08 49.03
C LYS A 299 -3.11 2.43 49.75
N ALA A 300 -1.89 2.58 49.22
CA ALA A 300 -0.67 2.06 49.83
C ALA A 300 -0.15 2.89 51.03
N GLY A 301 -0.85 3.97 51.42
CA GLY A 301 -0.44 4.83 52.54
C GLY A 301 0.81 5.66 52.27
N ASN A 302 1.23 5.78 51.00
CA ASN A 302 2.52 6.37 50.61
C ASN A 302 2.45 7.89 50.32
N LEU A 303 1.31 8.56 50.50
CA LEU A 303 1.22 10.01 50.21
C LEU A 303 1.45 10.89 51.46
N VAL A 304 2.65 11.49 51.51
CA VAL A 304 2.92 12.71 52.27
C VAL A 304 2.48 13.89 51.40
N ARG A 305 1.35 14.54 51.78
CA ARG A 305 0.74 15.74 51.16
C ARG A 305 0.30 15.60 49.69
N LEU A 306 -1.00 15.77 49.46
CA LEU A 306 -1.57 16.06 48.13
C LEU A 306 -0.99 17.39 47.61
N ASP A 307 -0.13 17.31 46.59
CA ASP A 307 0.39 18.49 45.90
C ASP A 307 -0.70 19.08 45.00
N LEU A 308 -0.73 20.42 44.85
CA LEU A 308 -1.76 21.19 44.14
C LEU A 308 -1.91 20.77 42.67
N MET A 309 -0.88 20.13 42.10
CA MET A 309 -0.92 19.55 40.76
C MET A 309 -1.83 18.32 40.66
N ALA A 310 -1.87 17.44 41.67
CA ALA A 310 -2.69 16.23 41.65
C ALA A 310 -4.19 16.56 41.62
N LEU A 311 -4.60 17.59 42.37
CA LEU A 311 -5.98 18.11 42.38
C LEU A 311 -6.39 18.71 41.03
N LYS A 312 -5.48 19.41 40.34
CA LYS A 312 -5.73 19.98 39.00
C LYS A 312 -5.82 18.93 37.90
N THR A 313 -5.14 17.79 38.06
CA THR A 313 -5.24 16.66 37.10
C THR A 313 -6.55 15.91 37.28
N LEU A 314 -7.00 15.68 38.52
CA LEU A 314 -8.30 15.08 38.83
C LEU A 314 -9.48 15.95 38.34
N SER A 315 -9.37 17.29 38.45
CA SER A 315 -10.42 18.21 37.99
C SER A 315 -10.56 18.32 36.47
N ARG A 316 -9.67 17.68 35.69
CA ARG A 316 -9.67 17.69 34.21
C ARG A 316 -10.17 16.39 33.60
N VAL A 317 -10.51 15.39 34.41
CA VAL A 317 -11.11 14.14 33.93
C VAL A 317 -12.57 14.43 33.54
N PRO A 318 -13.00 14.18 32.29
CA PRO A 318 -14.38 14.37 31.88
C PRO A 318 -15.34 13.54 32.74
N GLN A 319 -16.47 14.11 33.16
CA GLN A 319 -17.47 13.48 34.04
C GLN A 319 -18.00 12.12 33.53
N THR A 320 -17.88 11.84 32.23
CA THR A 320 -18.24 10.56 31.60
C THR A 320 -17.44 9.35 32.09
N TYR A 321 -16.30 9.53 32.77
CA TYR A 321 -15.51 8.43 33.35
C TYR A 321 -15.71 8.23 34.86
N SER A 322 -16.52 9.08 35.52
CA SER A 322 -16.78 8.99 36.97
C SER A 322 -17.58 7.75 37.39
N THR A 323 -18.33 7.15 36.46
CA THR A 323 -19.11 5.93 36.70
C THR A 323 -18.25 4.67 36.88
N LEU A 324 -17.01 4.64 36.39
CA LEU A 324 -16.10 3.49 36.56
C LEU A 324 -15.41 3.43 37.93
N LEU A 325 -15.42 4.53 38.70
CA LEU A 325 -14.84 4.59 40.05
C LEU A 325 -15.86 4.39 41.18
N ALA A 326 -17.16 4.35 40.86
CA ALA A 326 -18.22 4.15 41.84
C ALA A 326 -18.37 2.67 42.30
N ASP A 327 -17.81 1.71 41.54
CA ASP A 327 -17.89 0.27 41.85
C ASP A 327 -16.74 -0.25 42.72
N CYS A 328 -16.02 0.64 43.44
CA CYS A 328 -14.95 0.26 44.37
C CYS A 328 -15.08 0.96 45.73
N GLN A 329 -16.30 1.04 46.26
CA GLN A 329 -16.55 1.35 47.67
C GLN A 329 -16.25 0.16 48.57
#